data_AF-A0A420VY10-F1
#
_entry.id   AF-A0A420VY10-F1
#
_cell.length_a   1.000
_cell.length_b   1.000
_cell.length_c   1.000
_cell.angle_alpha   90.00
_cell.angle_beta   90.00
_cell.angle_gamma   90.00
#
_symmetry.space_group_name_H-M   'P 1'
#
loop_
_entity.id
_entity.type
_entity.pdbx_description
1 polymer ?
#
loop_
_entity_poly.entity_id
_entity_poly.type
_entity_poly.pdbx_seq_one_letter_code
_entity_poly.pdbx_strand_id
1 'polypeptide(L)'
;MTPTEKLRSILTEQYISEDGDEYKVELKEGLTNQQIDELAKRLPTGQIPTEIRELLKFARGFEFFGLEEVTFDGVGQFGFEELFPNSVQLAGDGFGNFWILDVDKNGSWGSVFYVCHHPAVIVKHSDNLTQFIEHVNDFGKNTNKSNLDIIHEKVVMDIWRKGNGFIGLENARKSNDTTLKDFALSLPDNFLIADLRHKQIQNGFAWGKFGPNIGKAKRHETELIWGIEKPIKKGFLSKLFGR
;
A
#
# COMPACT_ATOMS: atom_id res chain seq x y z
N MET A 1 6.58 10.66 -17.71
CA MET A 1 7.82 9.98 -17.32
C MET A 1 7.45 8.59 -16.86
N THR A 2 8.07 7.56 -17.42
CA THR A 2 7.88 6.16 -16.98
C THR A 2 8.65 5.91 -15.68
N PRO A 3 8.35 4.81 -14.95
CA PRO A 3 9.13 4.44 -13.76
C PRO A 3 10.62 4.29 -14.06
N THR A 4 10.98 3.69 -15.20
CA THR A 4 12.38 3.53 -15.63
C THR A 4 13.08 4.86 -15.86
N GLU A 5 12.42 5.81 -16.53
CA GLU A 5 12.96 7.15 -16.74
C GLU A 5 13.17 7.88 -15.41
N LYS A 6 12.20 7.75 -14.48
CA LYS A 6 12.34 8.36 -13.15
C LYS A 6 13.47 7.73 -12.36
N LEU A 7 13.60 6.40 -12.36
CA LEU A 7 14.72 5.72 -11.71
C LEU A 7 16.06 6.18 -12.28
N ARG A 8 16.20 6.26 -13.61
CA ARG A 8 17.43 6.79 -14.23
C ARG A 8 17.76 8.21 -13.77
N SER A 9 16.74 9.06 -13.61
CA SER A 9 16.94 10.46 -13.19
C SER A 9 17.55 10.60 -11.80
N ILE A 10 17.35 9.61 -10.92
CA ILE A 10 17.84 9.69 -9.53
C ILE A 10 19.24 9.07 -9.36
N LEU A 11 19.76 8.36 -10.36
CA LEU A 11 21.10 7.74 -10.30
C LEU A 11 22.25 8.75 -10.32
N THR A 12 21.99 9.95 -10.83
CA THR A 12 22.97 11.04 -10.87
C THR A 12 22.97 11.88 -9.60
N GLU A 13 22.00 11.65 -8.72
CA GLU A 13 21.87 12.38 -7.46
C GLU A 13 22.90 11.90 -6.44
N GLN A 14 23.14 12.75 -5.45
CA GLN A 14 23.99 12.46 -4.31
C GLN A 14 23.24 12.90 -3.06
N TYR A 15 23.26 12.04 -2.05
CA TYR A 15 22.51 12.21 -0.81
C TYR A 15 23.46 12.20 0.38
N ILE A 16 22.95 12.61 1.53
CA ILE A 16 23.67 12.62 2.81
C ILE A 16 22.84 11.80 3.79
N SER A 17 23.47 10.81 4.44
CA SER A 17 22.84 9.97 5.47
C SER A 17 22.66 10.73 6.79
N GLU A 18 22.00 10.11 7.76
CA GLU A 18 21.85 10.68 9.11
C GLU A 18 23.20 10.88 9.83
N ASP A 19 24.19 10.03 9.52
CA ASP A 19 25.55 10.11 10.07
C ASP A 19 26.43 11.14 9.32
N GLY A 20 25.91 11.76 8.26
CA GLY A 20 26.63 12.74 7.44
C GLY A 20 27.43 12.14 6.28
N ASP A 21 27.36 10.82 6.08
CA ASP A 21 28.06 10.15 4.98
C ASP A 21 27.34 10.36 3.64
N GLU A 22 28.11 10.67 2.61
CA GLU A 22 27.61 10.80 1.25
C GLU A 22 27.34 9.43 0.63
N TYR A 23 26.19 9.27 -0.02
CA TYR A 23 25.84 8.03 -0.73
C TYR A 23 25.08 8.32 -2.03
N LYS A 24 24.95 7.29 -2.86
CA LYS A 24 24.19 7.30 -4.12
C LYS A 24 23.30 6.07 -4.19
N VAL A 25 22.32 6.12 -5.08
CA VAL A 25 21.50 4.94 -5.40
C VAL A 25 22.37 3.86 -6.03
N GLU A 26 22.30 2.65 -5.48
CA GLU A 26 22.95 1.47 -6.03
C GLU A 26 21.90 0.53 -6.62
N LEU A 27 21.95 0.29 -7.92
CA LEU A 27 20.98 -0.57 -8.60
C LEU A 27 21.22 -2.05 -8.29
N LYS A 28 20.13 -2.78 -8.06
CA LYS A 28 20.15 -4.23 -8.07
C LYS A 28 20.08 -4.73 -9.51
N GLU A 29 20.77 -5.83 -9.79
CA GLU A 29 20.81 -6.43 -11.12
C GLU A 29 19.39 -6.65 -11.69
N GLY A 30 19.19 -6.26 -12.94
CA GLY A 30 17.93 -6.45 -13.64
C GLY A 30 17.59 -7.93 -13.87
N LEU A 31 16.32 -8.19 -14.15
CA LEU A 31 15.81 -9.52 -14.43
C LEU A 31 15.90 -9.87 -15.92
N THR A 32 16.17 -11.14 -16.21
CA THR A 32 16.02 -11.71 -17.55
C THR A 32 14.55 -11.81 -17.96
N ASN A 33 14.27 -11.94 -19.26
CA ASN A 33 12.90 -12.17 -19.75
C ASN A 33 12.24 -13.38 -19.07
N GLN A 34 12.98 -14.47 -18.90
CA GLN A 34 12.48 -15.69 -18.27
C GLN A 34 12.09 -15.44 -16.80
N GLN A 35 12.93 -14.73 -16.04
CA GLN A 35 12.60 -14.38 -14.65
C GLN A 35 11.36 -13.48 -14.56
N ILE A 36 11.21 -12.53 -15.48
CA ILE A 36 10.02 -11.68 -15.56
C ILE A 36 8.78 -12.50 -15.92
N ASP A 37 8.89 -13.47 -16.81
CA ASP A 37 7.78 -14.36 -17.17
C ASP A 37 7.38 -15.27 -16.00
N GLU A 38 8.34 -15.79 -15.23
CA GLU A 38 8.06 -16.53 -14.00
C GLU A 38 7.39 -15.65 -12.93
N LEU A 39 7.85 -14.41 -12.78
CA LEU A 39 7.24 -13.44 -11.86
C LEU A 39 5.79 -13.14 -12.27
N ALA A 40 5.54 -12.95 -13.57
CA ALA A 40 4.22 -12.62 -14.11
C ALA A 40 3.17 -13.68 -13.80
N LYS A 41 3.55 -14.98 -13.73
CA LYS A 41 2.64 -16.08 -13.36
C LYS A 41 2.04 -15.94 -11.96
N ARG A 42 2.64 -15.12 -11.09
CA ARG A 42 2.16 -14.85 -9.72
C ARG A 42 1.17 -13.70 -9.66
N LEU A 43 0.92 -13.02 -10.78
CA LEU A 43 -0.04 -11.92 -10.89
C LEU A 43 -1.38 -12.41 -11.50
N PRO A 44 -2.50 -11.71 -11.25
CA PRO A 44 -3.84 -12.14 -11.67
C PRO A 44 -3.99 -12.53 -13.14
N THR A 45 -3.33 -11.79 -14.03
CA THR A 45 -3.47 -11.97 -15.49
C THR A 45 -2.35 -12.78 -16.09
N GLY A 46 -1.35 -13.21 -15.31
CA GLY A 46 -0.13 -13.81 -15.85
C GLY A 46 0.73 -12.84 -16.66
N GLN A 47 0.47 -11.52 -16.56
CA GLN A 47 1.11 -10.49 -17.37
C GLN A 47 1.66 -9.35 -16.48
N ILE A 48 2.74 -8.74 -16.97
CA ILE A 48 3.35 -7.53 -16.39
C ILE A 48 3.28 -6.44 -17.46
N PRO A 49 2.81 -5.21 -17.14
CA PRO A 49 2.75 -4.10 -18.10
C PRO A 49 4.12 -3.83 -18.74
N THR A 50 4.15 -3.43 -20.02
CA THR A 50 5.39 -3.24 -20.78
C THR A 50 6.38 -2.30 -20.08
N GLU A 51 5.90 -1.17 -19.57
CA GLU A 51 6.74 -0.20 -18.84
C GLU A 51 7.38 -0.78 -17.57
N ILE A 52 6.69 -1.71 -16.91
CA ILE A 52 7.20 -2.40 -15.72
C ILE A 52 8.18 -3.51 -16.13
N ARG A 53 7.94 -4.20 -17.25
CA ARG A 53 8.93 -5.14 -17.81
C ARG A 53 10.23 -4.43 -18.16
N GLU A 54 10.15 -3.24 -18.73
CA GLU A 54 11.32 -2.40 -19.02
C GLU A 54 12.07 -2.01 -17.74
N LEU A 55 11.33 -1.62 -16.69
CA LEU A 55 11.90 -1.32 -15.38
C LEU A 55 12.64 -2.53 -14.81
N LEU A 56 11.98 -3.69 -14.75
CA LEU A 56 12.55 -4.92 -14.19
C LEU A 56 13.79 -5.41 -14.94
N LYS A 57 13.84 -5.23 -16.27
CA LYS A 57 15.05 -5.50 -17.06
C LYS A 57 16.19 -4.54 -16.73
N PHE A 58 15.85 -3.29 -16.44
CA PHE A 58 16.83 -2.28 -16.10
C PHE A 58 17.40 -2.49 -14.70
N ALA A 59 16.53 -2.71 -13.72
CA ALA A 59 16.89 -3.04 -12.35
C ALA A 59 15.69 -3.72 -11.67
N ARG A 60 15.93 -4.76 -10.87
CA ARG A 60 14.87 -5.35 -10.03
C ARG A 60 14.53 -4.49 -8.80
N GLY A 61 15.35 -3.49 -8.52
CA GLY A 61 15.29 -2.66 -7.33
C GLY A 61 16.56 -1.83 -7.17
N PHE A 62 16.70 -1.18 -6.03
CA PHE A 62 17.88 -0.40 -5.67
C PHE A 62 18.01 -0.26 -4.15
N GLU A 63 19.25 -0.08 -3.69
CA GLU A 63 19.56 0.24 -2.29
C GLU A 63 19.37 1.74 -2.04
N PHE A 64 18.79 2.09 -0.90
CA PHE A 64 18.53 3.47 -0.53
C PHE A 64 18.57 3.64 0.98
N PHE A 65 19.47 4.48 1.50
CA PHE A 65 19.62 4.68 2.93
C PHE A 65 18.32 5.21 3.57
N GLY A 66 17.96 4.65 4.72
CA GLY A 66 16.71 4.94 5.43
C GLY A 66 15.53 4.06 5.01
N LEU A 67 15.69 3.23 4.00
CA LEU A 67 14.84 2.08 3.70
C LEU A 67 15.71 0.82 3.76
N GLU A 68 15.13 -0.36 3.98
CA GLU A 68 15.90 -1.60 3.89
C GLU A 68 16.44 -1.79 2.46
N GLU A 69 15.53 -1.78 1.50
CA GLU A 69 15.79 -1.75 0.07
C GLU A 69 14.51 -1.33 -0.66
N VAL A 70 14.64 -0.89 -1.91
CA VAL A 70 13.49 -0.74 -2.82
C VAL A 70 13.52 -1.86 -3.85
N THR A 71 12.44 -2.62 -3.98
CA THR A 71 12.27 -3.69 -4.98
C THR A 71 11.06 -3.43 -5.87
N PHE A 72 11.09 -4.02 -7.05
CA PHE A 72 9.98 -4.02 -8.00
C PHE A 72 9.48 -5.44 -8.31
N ASP A 73 10.17 -6.47 -7.78
CA ASP A 73 9.87 -7.89 -7.96
C ASP A 73 9.31 -8.57 -6.70
N GLY A 74 9.00 -7.80 -5.64
CA GLY A 74 8.40 -8.26 -4.38
C GLY A 74 6.95 -8.74 -4.47
N VAL A 75 6.56 -9.40 -5.56
CA VAL A 75 5.21 -9.96 -5.76
C VAL A 75 4.93 -11.00 -4.66
N GLY A 76 3.78 -10.88 -3.99
CA GLY A 76 3.30 -11.85 -2.99
C GLY A 76 4.24 -12.07 -1.80
N GLN A 77 4.99 -11.05 -1.40
CA GLN A 77 5.87 -11.08 -0.22
C GLN A 77 5.25 -10.42 1.02
N PHE A 78 4.14 -9.69 0.87
CA PHE A 78 3.60 -8.83 1.91
C PHE A 78 2.90 -9.58 3.06
N GLY A 79 2.14 -10.65 2.77
CA GLY A 79 1.54 -11.51 3.80
C GLY A 79 0.23 -11.00 4.42
N PHE A 80 -0.38 -9.95 3.85
CA PHE A 80 -1.71 -9.44 4.24
C PHE A 80 -2.66 -9.43 3.03
N GLU A 81 -2.79 -10.57 2.37
CA GLU A 81 -3.55 -10.72 1.12
C GLU A 81 -5.04 -10.40 1.26
N GLU A 82 -5.62 -10.42 2.47
CA GLU A 82 -7.00 -10.00 2.68
C GLU A 82 -7.20 -8.48 2.49
N LEU A 83 -6.15 -7.69 2.70
CA LEU A 83 -6.14 -6.25 2.47
C LEU A 83 -5.63 -5.92 1.07
N PHE A 84 -4.65 -6.67 0.57
CA PHE A 84 -4.05 -6.50 -0.75
C PHE A 84 -3.90 -7.86 -1.44
N PRO A 85 -4.94 -8.36 -2.12
CA PRO A 85 -4.95 -9.71 -2.69
C PRO A 85 -3.86 -9.95 -3.72
N ASN A 86 -3.50 -8.90 -4.47
CA ASN A 86 -2.39 -8.93 -5.39
C ASN A 86 -1.60 -7.64 -5.21
N SER A 87 -0.31 -7.78 -4.94
CA SER A 87 0.53 -6.63 -4.67
C SER A 87 2.00 -6.93 -4.91
N VAL A 88 2.76 -5.83 -4.97
CA VAL A 88 4.22 -5.86 -4.95
C VAL A 88 4.67 -5.12 -3.71
N GLN A 89 5.39 -5.81 -2.82
CA GLN A 89 6.08 -5.14 -1.73
C GLN A 89 7.27 -4.38 -2.32
N LEU A 90 7.21 -3.05 -2.25
CA LEU A 90 8.23 -2.18 -2.80
C LEU A 90 9.35 -1.92 -1.80
N ALA A 91 9.04 -1.75 -0.52
CA ALA A 91 10.05 -1.47 0.50
C ALA A 91 9.55 -1.88 1.89
N GLY A 92 10.48 -2.02 2.82
CA GLY A 92 10.26 -2.15 4.26
C GLY A 92 11.16 -1.20 5.04
N ASP A 93 10.79 -0.92 6.28
CA ASP A 93 11.61 -0.14 7.22
C ASP A 93 12.28 -0.99 8.32
N GLY A 94 12.12 -2.32 8.28
CA GLY A 94 12.63 -3.24 9.30
C GLY A 94 11.86 -3.25 10.63
N PHE A 95 10.84 -2.41 10.78
CA PHE A 95 9.99 -2.33 11.98
C PHE A 95 8.56 -2.84 11.73
N GLY A 96 8.37 -3.57 10.63
CA GLY A 96 7.09 -4.15 10.23
C GLY A 96 6.18 -3.16 9.51
N ASN A 97 6.72 -2.10 8.93
CA ASN A 97 5.97 -1.22 8.04
C ASN A 97 6.47 -1.38 6.60
N PHE A 98 5.54 -1.25 5.65
CA PHE A 98 5.80 -1.61 4.26
C PHE A 98 5.21 -0.60 3.28
N TRP A 99 5.88 -0.43 2.15
CA TRP A 99 5.32 0.25 0.98
C TRP A 99 4.86 -0.79 -0.02
N ILE A 100 3.56 -0.81 -0.31
CA ILE A 100 2.90 -1.84 -1.09
C ILE A 100 2.27 -1.21 -2.33
N LEU A 101 2.65 -1.67 -3.50
CA LEU A 101 1.96 -1.35 -4.75
C LEU A 101 0.76 -2.27 -4.92
N ASP A 102 -0.43 -1.69 -5.05
CA ASP A 102 -1.67 -2.42 -5.32
C ASP A 102 -1.69 -2.87 -6.79
N VAL A 103 -2.01 -4.14 -7.02
CA VAL A 103 -2.28 -4.69 -8.34
C VAL A 103 -3.74 -5.14 -8.39
N ASP A 104 -4.51 -4.55 -9.30
CA ASP A 104 -5.92 -4.88 -9.41
C ASP A 104 -6.13 -6.25 -10.09
N LYS A 105 -7.37 -6.78 -10.09
CA LYS A 105 -7.66 -8.08 -10.73
C LYS A 105 -7.32 -8.13 -12.23
N ASN A 106 -7.27 -6.97 -12.89
CA ASN A 106 -6.96 -6.85 -14.31
C ASN A 106 -5.43 -6.73 -14.55
N GLY A 107 -4.61 -6.82 -13.50
CA GLY A 107 -3.15 -6.71 -13.58
C GLY A 107 -2.64 -5.28 -13.72
N SER A 108 -3.48 -4.27 -13.46
CA SER A 108 -3.06 -2.87 -13.47
C SER A 108 -2.30 -2.54 -12.19
N TRP A 109 -1.09 -2.01 -12.36
CA TRP A 109 -0.22 -1.56 -11.28
C TRP A 109 -0.66 -0.14 -10.86
N GLY A 110 -1.31 -0.04 -9.72
CA GLY A 110 -2.02 1.15 -9.28
C GLY A 110 -1.25 1.99 -8.27
N SER A 111 -1.96 2.42 -7.22
CA SER A 111 -1.39 3.26 -6.15
C SER A 111 -0.45 2.48 -5.25
N VAL A 112 0.49 3.21 -4.64
CA VAL A 112 1.33 2.70 -3.55
C VAL A 112 0.72 3.11 -2.22
N PHE A 113 0.73 2.19 -1.27
CA PHE A 113 0.23 2.35 0.08
C PHE A 113 1.35 2.16 1.08
N TYR A 114 1.39 3.01 2.09
CA TYR A 114 2.16 2.74 3.29
C TYR A 114 1.27 1.96 4.26
N VAL A 115 1.70 0.77 4.65
CA VAL A 115 0.98 -0.10 5.58
C VAL A 115 1.79 -0.21 6.87
N CYS A 116 1.28 0.46 7.89
CA CYS A 116 1.86 0.44 9.23
C CYS A 116 1.24 -0.69 10.05
N HIS A 117 2.06 -1.44 10.75
CA HIS A 117 1.60 -2.51 11.64
C HIS A 117 1.20 -1.97 13.02
N HIS A 118 1.92 -0.98 13.57
CA HIS A 118 1.67 -0.41 14.90
C HIS A 118 1.89 1.11 14.95
N PRO A 119 0.83 1.95 14.95
CA PRO A 119 -0.58 1.56 14.92
C PRO A 119 -1.00 1.01 13.55
N ALA A 120 -1.88 0.02 13.56
CA ALA A 120 -2.39 -0.67 12.37
C ALA A 120 -3.20 0.26 11.44
N VAL A 121 -2.53 0.88 10.47
CA VAL A 121 -3.04 1.92 9.57
C VAL A 121 -2.57 1.66 8.13
N ILE A 122 -3.45 1.89 7.17
CA ILE A 122 -3.12 1.97 5.74
C ILE A 122 -3.23 3.43 5.32
N VAL A 123 -2.24 3.93 4.58
CA VAL A 123 -2.21 5.28 4.02
C VAL A 123 -1.93 5.19 2.52
N LYS A 124 -2.72 5.89 1.70
CA LYS A 124 -2.40 6.08 0.28
C LYS A 124 -1.15 6.95 0.18
N HIS A 125 -0.04 6.37 -0.24
CA HIS A 125 1.26 7.03 -0.26
C HIS A 125 1.48 7.81 -1.56
N SER A 126 1.25 7.16 -2.70
CA SER A 126 1.37 7.77 -4.03
C SER A 126 0.38 7.15 -5.01
N ASP A 127 0.06 7.87 -6.08
CA ASP A 127 -0.92 7.45 -7.08
C ASP A 127 -0.39 6.35 -8.00
N ASN A 128 0.93 6.23 -8.15
CA ASN A 128 1.60 5.20 -8.96
C ASN A 128 3.07 5.00 -8.54
N LEU A 129 3.74 4.03 -9.18
CA LEU A 129 5.14 3.68 -8.95
C LEU A 129 6.13 4.81 -9.32
N THR A 130 5.89 5.55 -10.41
CA THR A 130 6.74 6.69 -10.79
C THR A 130 6.78 7.74 -9.68
N GLN A 131 5.62 8.10 -9.14
CA GLN A 131 5.51 9.06 -8.04
C GLN A 131 6.10 8.50 -6.74
N PHE A 132 6.06 7.19 -6.52
CA PHE A 132 6.76 6.57 -5.38
C PHE A 132 8.28 6.78 -5.49
N ILE A 133 8.89 6.49 -6.65
CA ILE A 133 10.34 6.71 -6.87
C ILE A 133 10.69 8.19 -6.70
N GLU A 134 9.80 9.10 -7.11
CA GLU A 134 9.94 10.53 -6.83
C GLU A 134 9.95 10.87 -5.34
N HIS A 135 9.03 10.31 -4.57
CA HIS A 135 8.99 10.52 -3.12
C HIS A 135 10.21 9.93 -2.40
N VAL A 136 10.77 8.81 -2.85
CA VAL A 136 12.03 8.26 -2.33
C VAL A 136 13.20 9.22 -2.58
N ASN A 137 13.30 9.77 -3.79
CA ASN A 137 14.31 10.78 -4.09
C ASN A 137 14.14 12.06 -3.26
N ASP A 138 12.90 12.52 -3.06
CA ASP A 138 12.61 13.66 -2.20
C ASP A 138 12.97 13.38 -0.73
N PHE A 139 12.80 12.14 -0.26
CA PHE A 139 13.26 11.72 1.06
C PHE A 139 14.78 11.83 1.23
N GLY A 140 15.57 11.42 0.24
CA GLY A 140 17.04 11.60 0.30
C GLY A 140 17.48 13.07 0.27
N LYS A 141 16.70 13.97 -0.35
CA LYS A 141 17.04 15.40 -0.47
C LYS A 141 16.51 16.25 0.69
N ASN A 142 15.33 15.90 1.19
CA ASN A 142 14.51 16.71 2.10
C ASN A 142 13.88 15.83 3.20
N THR A 143 14.63 14.92 3.81
CA THR A 143 14.20 13.89 4.77
C THR A 143 12.94 14.26 5.55
N ASN A 144 13.04 15.24 6.46
CA ASN A 144 11.98 15.62 7.42
C ASN A 144 10.76 16.36 6.83
N LYS A 145 10.78 16.63 5.52
CA LYS A 145 9.70 17.29 4.77
C LYS A 145 9.16 16.43 3.65
N SER A 146 9.78 15.27 3.42
CA SER A 146 9.38 14.38 2.37
C SER A 146 8.06 13.70 2.67
N ASN A 147 7.40 13.22 1.63
CA ASN A 147 6.15 12.48 1.79
C ASN A 147 6.33 11.19 2.61
N LEU A 148 7.47 10.50 2.49
CA LEU A 148 7.77 9.30 3.29
C LEU A 148 7.76 9.63 4.78
N ASP A 149 8.58 10.61 5.18
CA ASP A 149 8.74 11.01 6.58
C ASP A 149 7.44 11.58 7.16
N ILE A 150 6.75 12.45 6.41
CA ILE A 150 5.46 13.01 6.84
C ILE A 150 4.44 11.90 7.10
N ILE A 151 4.39 10.87 6.24
CA ILE A 151 3.48 9.75 6.45
C ILE A 151 3.86 8.97 7.70
N HIS A 152 5.13 8.59 7.82
CA HIS A 152 5.67 7.81 8.93
C HIS A 152 5.45 8.51 10.28
N GLU A 153 5.86 9.78 10.40
CA GLU A 153 5.92 10.51 11.66
C GLU A 153 4.58 11.13 12.10
N LYS A 154 3.72 11.52 11.14
CA LYS A 154 2.54 12.36 11.43
C LYS A 154 1.25 11.71 11.01
N VAL A 155 1.12 11.37 9.73
CA VAL A 155 -0.16 10.98 9.12
C VAL A 155 -0.73 9.71 9.76
N VAL A 156 0.13 8.73 10.01
CA VAL A 156 -0.24 7.45 10.65
C VAL A 156 -0.94 7.68 11.99
N MET A 157 -0.31 8.46 12.87
CA MET A 157 -0.86 8.77 14.19
C MET A 157 -2.11 9.62 14.11
N ASP A 158 -2.18 10.54 13.15
CA ASP A 158 -3.35 11.36 12.90
C ASP A 158 -4.57 10.53 12.50
N ILE A 159 -4.41 9.61 11.55
CA ILE A 159 -5.46 8.67 11.14
C ILE A 159 -5.87 7.78 12.33
N TRP A 160 -4.89 7.22 13.03
CA TRP A 160 -5.14 6.35 14.17
C TRP A 160 -5.95 7.04 15.28
N ARG A 161 -5.55 8.26 15.68
CA ARG A 161 -6.20 9.02 16.77
C ARG A 161 -7.58 9.49 16.37
N LYS A 162 -7.70 10.13 15.20
CA LYS A 162 -8.99 10.68 14.73
C LYS A 162 -10.01 9.56 14.48
N GLY A 163 -9.56 8.37 14.07
CA GLY A 163 -10.46 7.27 13.71
C GLY A 163 -11.28 7.55 12.46
N ASN A 164 -10.80 8.50 11.65
CA ASN A 164 -11.40 8.90 10.39
C ASN A 164 -10.96 7.92 9.28
N GLY A 165 -11.72 7.88 8.18
CA GLY A 165 -11.42 7.01 7.03
C GLY A 165 -12.44 5.91 6.78
N PHE A 166 -13.44 5.78 7.65
CA PHE A 166 -14.53 4.82 7.49
C PHE A 166 -15.88 5.48 7.18
N ILE A 167 -16.63 4.84 6.31
CA ILE A 167 -18.03 5.08 5.98
C ILE A 167 -18.84 3.98 6.66
N GLY A 168 -19.93 4.36 7.33
CA GLY A 168 -20.88 3.41 7.89
C GLY A 168 -21.58 2.62 6.78
N LEU A 169 -21.73 1.30 6.95
CA LEU A 169 -22.25 0.41 5.92
C LEU A 169 -23.63 0.83 5.39
N GLU A 170 -24.54 1.23 6.28
CA GLU A 170 -25.88 1.71 5.91
C GLU A 170 -25.85 2.97 5.04
N ASN A 171 -24.89 3.87 5.27
CA ASN A 171 -24.73 5.06 4.43
C ASN A 171 -24.21 4.66 3.04
N ALA A 172 -23.27 3.71 2.97
CA ALA A 172 -22.74 3.21 1.71
C ALA A 172 -23.79 2.46 0.88
N ARG A 173 -24.65 1.65 1.51
CA ARG A 173 -25.79 0.96 0.85
C ARG A 173 -26.84 1.91 0.26
N LYS A 174 -26.91 3.13 0.78
CA LYS A 174 -27.80 4.21 0.29
C LYS A 174 -27.10 5.19 -0.65
N SER A 175 -25.83 4.94 -0.98
CA SER A 175 -25.07 5.80 -1.89
C SER A 175 -25.67 5.79 -3.30
N ASN A 176 -25.54 6.93 -3.99
CA ASN A 176 -25.81 7.02 -5.43
C ASN A 176 -24.64 6.49 -6.27
N ASP A 177 -23.47 6.29 -5.66
CA ASP A 177 -22.36 5.58 -6.27
C ASP A 177 -22.67 4.08 -6.29
N THR A 178 -22.97 3.55 -7.47
CA THR A 178 -23.38 2.16 -7.67
C THR A 178 -22.31 1.17 -7.24
N THR A 179 -21.04 1.47 -7.53
CA THR A 179 -19.92 0.61 -7.14
C THR A 179 -19.80 0.51 -5.63
N LEU A 180 -19.85 1.65 -4.92
CA LEU A 180 -19.80 1.66 -3.45
C LEU A 180 -21.01 0.94 -2.85
N LYS A 181 -22.20 1.19 -3.42
CA LYS A 181 -23.44 0.57 -2.98
C LYS A 181 -23.43 -0.94 -3.14
N ASP A 182 -23.06 -1.44 -4.31
CA ASP A 182 -23.05 -2.87 -4.61
C ASP A 182 -22.01 -3.60 -3.76
N PHE A 183 -20.83 -3.01 -3.58
CA PHE A 183 -19.84 -3.51 -2.63
C PHE A 183 -20.41 -3.57 -1.21
N ALA A 184 -21.06 -2.51 -0.74
CA ALA A 184 -21.66 -2.46 0.60
C ALA A 184 -22.81 -3.46 0.79
N LEU A 185 -23.59 -3.74 -0.25
CA LEU A 185 -24.67 -4.73 -0.21
C LEU A 185 -24.13 -6.17 -0.15
N SER A 186 -22.91 -6.42 -0.65
CA SER A 186 -22.25 -7.72 -0.55
C SER A 186 -21.71 -8.06 0.85
N LEU A 187 -21.59 -7.05 1.72
CA LEU A 187 -20.97 -7.20 3.04
C LEU A 187 -22.01 -7.42 4.15
N PRO A 188 -21.69 -8.23 5.18
CA PRO A 188 -22.50 -8.35 6.39
C PRO A 188 -22.60 -7.04 7.19
N ASP A 189 -23.66 -6.92 8.01
CA ASP A 189 -24.00 -5.69 8.75
C ASP A 189 -22.93 -5.21 9.74
N ASN A 190 -22.01 -6.08 10.14
CA ASN A 190 -20.95 -5.76 11.09
C ASN A 190 -19.69 -5.17 10.42
N PHE A 191 -19.75 -4.76 9.16
CA PHE A 191 -18.62 -4.16 8.45
C PHE A 191 -18.66 -2.62 8.46
N LEU A 192 -17.48 -2.04 8.26
CA LEU A 192 -17.29 -0.64 7.89
C LEU A 192 -16.56 -0.58 6.55
N ILE A 193 -16.76 0.51 5.80
CA ILE A 193 -16.14 0.66 4.49
C ILE A 193 -15.07 1.74 4.52
N ALA A 194 -13.88 1.45 4.03
CA ALA A 194 -12.91 2.46 3.66
C ALA A 194 -12.90 2.62 2.14
N ASP A 195 -12.98 3.85 1.65
CA ASP A 195 -12.99 4.17 0.22
C ASP A 195 -11.94 5.23 -0.08
N LEU A 196 -10.92 4.86 -0.85
CA LEU A 196 -9.78 5.70 -1.21
C LEU A 196 -9.75 6.10 -2.68
N ARG A 197 -10.75 5.73 -3.50
CA ARG A 197 -10.77 5.98 -4.96
C ARG A 197 -10.52 7.45 -5.32
N HIS A 198 -11.15 8.37 -4.59
CA HIS A 198 -11.07 9.81 -4.83
C HIS A 198 -10.35 10.55 -3.70
N LYS A 199 -9.52 9.83 -2.92
CA LYS A 199 -8.75 10.43 -1.84
C LYS A 199 -7.36 10.81 -2.34
N GLN A 200 -6.90 11.96 -1.85
CA GLN A 200 -5.54 12.43 -2.06
C GLN A 200 -4.55 11.53 -1.33
N ILE A 201 -3.28 11.59 -1.72
CA ILE A 201 -2.18 11.02 -0.93
C ILE A 201 -2.26 11.50 0.53
N GLN A 202 -1.69 10.72 1.44
CA GLN A 202 -1.76 10.93 2.90
C GLN A 202 -3.15 10.73 3.53
N ASN A 203 -4.16 10.28 2.77
CA ASN A 203 -5.42 9.80 3.34
C ASN A 203 -5.35 8.29 3.55
N GLY A 204 -6.13 7.78 4.50
CA GLY A 204 -6.08 6.37 4.84
C GLY A 204 -7.13 5.97 5.88
N PHE A 205 -6.95 4.78 6.45
CA PHE A 205 -7.84 4.23 7.47
C PHE A 205 -7.10 3.29 8.43
N ALA A 206 -7.59 3.22 9.67
CA ALA A 206 -7.00 2.42 10.74
C ALA A 206 -7.57 0.99 10.76
N TRP A 207 -6.99 0.08 9.97
CA TRP A 207 -7.51 -1.27 9.78
C TRP A 207 -7.53 -2.11 11.07
N GLY A 208 -6.55 -1.95 11.96
CA GLY A 208 -6.51 -2.70 13.23
C GLY A 208 -7.27 -2.03 14.37
N LYS A 209 -8.00 -0.92 14.13
CA LYS A 209 -8.78 -0.20 15.17
C LYS A 209 -9.83 -1.11 15.83
N PHE A 210 -10.30 -2.11 15.10
CA PHE A 210 -11.35 -3.03 15.54
C PHE A 210 -10.82 -4.40 15.98
N GLY A 211 -9.51 -4.54 16.15
CA GLY A 211 -8.85 -5.76 16.60
C GLY A 211 -7.97 -6.39 15.52
N PRO A 212 -7.25 -7.47 15.87
CA PRO A 212 -6.21 -8.04 15.03
C PRO A 212 -6.75 -8.97 13.92
N ASN A 213 -8.06 -9.23 13.86
CA ASN A 213 -8.62 -10.22 12.94
C ASN A 213 -8.82 -9.64 11.53
N ILE A 214 -7.72 -9.58 10.77
CA ILE A 214 -7.69 -9.17 9.38
C ILE A 214 -8.26 -10.21 8.41
N GLY A 215 -8.35 -11.48 8.82
CA GLY A 215 -8.75 -12.60 7.93
C GLY A 215 -10.16 -12.48 7.36
N LYS A 216 -10.92 -11.48 7.81
CA LYS A 216 -12.26 -11.16 7.32
C LYS A 216 -12.35 -9.83 6.58
N ALA A 217 -11.26 -9.09 6.45
CA ALA A 217 -11.22 -7.95 5.57
C ALA A 217 -11.60 -8.39 4.14
N LYS A 218 -12.29 -7.50 3.44
CA LYS A 218 -12.71 -7.72 2.06
C LYS A 218 -12.22 -6.55 1.23
N ARG A 219 -11.44 -6.83 0.19
CA ARG A 219 -11.01 -5.85 -0.81
C ARG A 219 -11.93 -5.96 -2.02
N HIS A 220 -12.45 -4.84 -2.52
CA HIS A 220 -13.14 -4.83 -3.82
C HIS A 220 -12.15 -5.24 -4.93
N GLU A 221 -12.56 -5.98 -5.95
CA GLU A 221 -11.58 -6.64 -6.84
C GLU A 221 -10.75 -5.68 -7.73
N THR A 222 -11.30 -4.51 -8.07
CA THR A 222 -10.61 -3.49 -8.90
C THR A 222 -10.45 -2.14 -8.19
N GLU A 223 -11.55 -1.61 -7.69
CA GLU A 223 -11.65 -0.27 -7.10
C GLU A 223 -11.08 -0.17 -5.70
N LEU A 224 -10.35 0.90 -5.34
CA LEU A 224 -9.74 1.13 -4.02
C LEU A 224 -10.75 1.26 -2.85
N ILE A 225 -11.44 0.17 -2.52
CA ILE A 225 -12.48 0.07 -1.51
C ILE A 225 -12.23 -1.20 -0.67
N TRP A 226 -12.33 -1.05 0.65
CA TRP A 226 -12.16 -2.12 1.63
C TRP A 226 -13.35 -2.20 2.56
N GLY A 227 -13.77 -3.40 2.90
CA GLY A 227 -14.65 -3.72 4.02
C GLY A 227 -13.83 -4.24 5.18
N ILE A 228 -13.91 -3.58 6.34
CA ILE A 228 -13.25 -3.98 7.57
C ILE A 228 -14.30 -4.45 8.57
N GLU A 229 -14.15 -5.69 9.05
CA GLU A 229 -15.05 -6.24 10.05
C GLU A 229 -14.89 -5.49 11.37
N LYS A 230 -16.01 -5.06 11.94
CA LYS A 230 -16.11 -4.58 13.30
C LYS A 230 -16.64 -5.73 14.18
N PRO A 231 -15.97 -6.07 15.30
CA PRO A 231 -16.49 -7.05 16.23
C PRO A 231 -17.88 -6.63 16.71
N ILE A 232 -18.83 -7.56 16.61
CA ILE A 232 -20.13 -7.40 17.25
C ILE A 232 -19.85 -7.45 18.75
N LYS A 233 -20.02 -6.32 19.44
CA LYS A 233 -19.95 -6.30 20.90
C LYS A 233 -21.08 -7.17 21.42
N LYS A 234 -20.77 -8.40 21.83
CA LYS A 234 -21.65 -9.23 22.64
C LYS A 234 -22.07 -8.41 23.85
N GLY A 235 -23.34 -7.97 23.89
CA GLY A 235 -23.86 -7.12 24.96
C GLY A 235 -23.68 -7.80 26.32
N PHE A 236 -23.61 -7.01 27.40
CA PHE A 236 -23.42 -7.50 28.77
C PHE A 236 -24.36 -8.68 29.14
N LEU A 237 -25.58 -8.70 28.59
CA LEU A 237 -26.56 -9.77 28.79
C LEU A 237 -26.19 -11.10 28.10
N SER A 238 -25.54 -11.08 26.94
CA SER A 238 -25.09 -12.31 26.26
C SER A 238 -23.93 -13.01 26.99
N LYS A 239 -23.13 -12.25 27.77
CA LYS A 239 -22.11 -12.82 28.68
C LYS A 239 -22.71 -13.44 29.94
N LEU A 240 -23.88 -12.98 30.38
CA LEU A 240 -24.58 -13.51 31.56
C LEU A 240 -25.46 -14.73 31.26
N PHE A 241 -25.88 -14.91 30.00
CA PHE A 241 -26.82 -15.98 29.61
C PHE A 241 -26.27 -16.99 28.59
N GLY A 242 -24.95 -17.10 28.43
CA GLY A 242 -24.30 -18.27 27.81
C GLY A 242 -24.86 -18.71 26.45
N ARG A 243 -25.30 -17.76 25.61
CA ARG A 243 -25.62 -17.96 24.20
C ARG A 243 -24.93 -16.88 23.37
#